data_AF-A0A127P650-F1
#
_entry.id   AF-A0A127P650-F1
#
_cell.length_a   1.000
_cell.length_b   1.000
_cell.length_c   1.000
_cell.angle_alpha   90.00
_cell.angle_beta   90.00
_cell.angle_gamma   90.00
#
_symmetry.space_group_name_H-M   'P 1'
#
loop_
_entity.id
_entity.type
_entity.pdbx_description
1 polymer ?
#
loop_
_entity_poly.entity_id
_entity_poly.type
_entity_poly.pdbx_seq_one_letter_code
_entity_poly.pdbx_strand_id
1 'polypeptide(L)'
;MSQIDLFRNVIARHALVDGTFECALPGVKLIRYSAPTMPMPVIYEPTVCFVAQGRKRASLGTSVFYYDPASYLVASVGLPVVGTVVEATSEHPYLCLQLDLNSPELTELALKHPRQGGGAVPAGLSLNEMTSGLLDAVIRLVTLLDTPDDLEALGPLAVREVFYRLLSGPSGDVIYAITQSDSRHGQIARTILWIRAHFKEVFRIDDIAKIAGMSRSTFHDHFKAITAMSPLEFRNQLRMQEARRLMVSDGLDAASAGYQVGYDSPSQFSRDYPHANVGEMFGILGQRLLSFEMQPTPRGSKVIFSFANNQSVLIEDADDCSSFRVGDSEVVR
;
A
#
# COMPACT_ATOMS: atom_id res chain seq x y z
N MET A 1 -22.69 0.00 -23.76
CA MET A 1 -21.73 -0.42 -22.71
C MET A 1 -20.94 0.81 -22.33
N SER A 2 -20.92 1.20 -21.05
CA SER A 2 -20.16 2.37 -20.61
C SER A 2 -18.65 2.11 -20.62
N GLN A 3 -17.82 3.16 -20.52
CA GLN A 3 -16.36 3.02 -20.38
C GLN A 3 -16.01 2.15 -19.17
N ILE A 4 -16.68 2.36 -18.04
CA ILE A 4 -16.41 1.58 -16.82
C ILE A 4 -16.83 0.11 -16.95
N ASP A 5 -17.91 -0.18 -17.69
CA ASP A 5 -18.30 -1.56 -17.99
C ASP A 5 -17.21 -2.27 -18.81
N LEU A 6 -16.63 -1.59 -19.80
CA LEU A 6 -15.53 -2.14 -20.59
C LEU A 6 -14.31 -2.40 -19.71
N PHE A 7 -13.92 -1.42 -18.89
CA PHE A 7 -12.78 -1.56 -17.98
C PHE A 7 -12.93 -2.76 -17.04
N ARG A 8 -14.10 -2.87 -16.40
CA ARG A 8 -14.47 -4.02 -15.55
C ARG A 8 -14.37 -5.34 -16.31
N ASN A 9 -14.99 -5.40 -17.49
CA ASN A 9 -15.10 -6.64 -18.25
C ASN A 9 -13.73 -7.16 -18.71
N VAL A 10 -12.81 -6.27 -19.10
CA VAL A 10 -11.46 -6.69 -19.49
C VAL A 10 -10.69 -7.21 -18.28
N ILE A 11 -10.69 -6.48 -17.15
CA ILE A 11 -9.99 -6.97 -15.94
C ILE A 11 -10.55 -8.32 -15.49
N ALA A 12 -11.87 -8.49 -15.49
CA ALA A 12 -12.52 -9.73 -15.05
C ALA A 12 -12.14 -10.96 -15.89
N ARG A 13 -11.76 -10.78 -17.17
CA ARG A 13 -11.29 -11.88 -18.03
C ARG A 13 -9.83 -12.26 -17.78
N HIS A 14 -9.01 -11.32 -17.32
CA HIS A 14 -7.57 -11.53 -17.08
C HIS A 14 -7.23 -11.81 -15.60
N ALA A 15 -8.12 -11.47 -14.67
CA ALA A 15 -8.03 -11.84 -13.25
C ALA A 15 -9.15 -12.84 -12.90
N LEU A 16 -8.87 -14.13 -13.11
CA LEU A 16 -9.86 -15.21 -12.97
C LEU A 16 -10.08 -15.67 -11.52
N VAL A 17 -9.09 -15.46 -10.66
CA VAL A 17 -9.13 -15.86 -9.24
C VAL A 17 -8.75 -14.68 -8.36
N ASP A 18 -9.05 -14.78 -7.07
CA ASP A 18 -8.71 -13.74 -6.10
C ASP A 18 -7.19 -13.66 -5.90
N GLY A 19 -6.67 -12.44 -5.81
CA GLY A 19 -5.24 -12.17 -5.67
C GLY A 19 -4.77 -10.94 -6.43
N THR A 20 -3.45 -10.82 -6.55
CA THR A 20 -2.75 -9.80 -7.34
C THR A 20 -1.85 -10.51 -8.35
N PHE A 21 -1.97 -10.13 -9.61
CA PHE A 21 -1.33 -10.83 -10.73
C PHE A 21 -0.51 -9.85 -11.55
N GLU A 22 0.77 -10.15 -11.76
CA GLU A 22 1.58 -9.48 -12.78
C GLU A 22 1.04 -9.82 -14.16
N CYS A 23 0.98 -8.83 -15.04
CA CYS A 23 0.61 -9.01 -16.44
C CYS A 23 1.84 -9.20 -17.33
N ALA A 24 1.62 -9.60 -18.58
CA ALA A 24 2.66 -9.64 -19.60
C ALA A 24 3.26 -8.24 -19.90
N LEU A 25 2.57 -7.16 -19.54
CA LEU A 25 3.09 -5.80 -19.56
C LEU A 25 3.86 -5.50 -18.26
N PRO A 26 5.18 -5.21 -18.33
CA PRO A 26 5.95 -4.88 -17.15
C PRO A 26 5.36 -3.70 -16.36
N GLY A 27 5.28 -3.86 -15.03
CA GLY A 27 4.75 -2.84 -14.13
C GLY A 27 3.23 -2.71 -14.13
N VAL A 28 2.50 -3.57 -14.85
CA VAL A 28 1.04 -3.63 -14.81
C VAL A 28 0.60 -4.85 -14.03
N LYS A 29 -0.29 -4.64 -13.05
CA LYS A 29 -0.88 -5.71 -12.25
C LYS A 29 -2.39 -5.61 -12.25
N LEU A 30 -3.06 -6.75 -12.18
CA LEU A 30 -4.49 -6.84 -11.94
C LEU A 30 -4.75 -7.38 -10.54
N ILE A 31 -5.74 -6.82 -9.87
CA ILE A 31 -6.14 -7.20 -8.52
C ILE A 31 -7.61 -7.58 -8.56
N ARG A 32 -7.93 -8.74 -7.99
CA ARG A 32 -9.29 -9.24 -7.81
C ARG A 32 -9.51 -9.73 -6.39
N TYR A 33 -10.67 -9.38 -5.82
CA TYR A 33 -11.19 -10.02 -4.61
C TYR A 33 -12.71 -10.17 -4.71
N SER A 34 -13.23 -11.37 -4.46
CA SER A 34 -14.65 -11.72 -4.50
C SER A 34 -15.35 -11.58 -3.13
N ALA A 35 -14.67 -11.06 -2.12
CA ALA A 35 -15.23 -10.73 -0.81
C ALA A 35 -14.48 -9.54 -0.19
N PRO A 36 -15.05 -8.84 0.81
CA PRO A 36 -14.29 -7.89 1.62
C PRO A 36 -13.07 -8.58 2.23
N THR A 37 -11.94 -7.88 2.27
CA THR A 37 -10.69 -8.44 2.82
C THR A 37 -10.46 -7.89 4.21
N MET A 38 -9.65 -8.60 4.98
CA MET A 38 -9.10 -8.05 6.21
C MET A 38 -8.14 -6.87 5.93
N PRO A 39 -7.87 -6.02 6.92
CA PRO A 39 -6.84 -4.98 6.80
C PRO A 39 -5.45 -5.60 6.62
N MET A 40 -4.90 -5.44 5.41
CA MET A 40 -3.63 -6.01 4.97
C MET A 40 -2.55 -4.92 4.94
N PRO A 41 -1.50 -5.03 5.77
CA PRO A 41 -0.35 -4.16 5.68
C PRO A 41 0.44 -4.45 4.41
N VAL A 42 0.79 -3.40 3.67
CA VAL A 42 1.51 -3.48 2.41
C VAL A 42 2.41 -2.27 2.25
N ILE A 43 3.60 -2.48 1.70
CA ILE A 43 4.44 -1.38 1.26
C ILE A 43 4.05 -1.01 -0.16
N TYR A 44 3.49 0.17 -0.34
CA TYR A 44 3.31 0.72 -1.68
C TYR A 44 4.63 1.27 -2.17
N GLU A 45 5.18 0.68 -3.24
CA GLU A 45 6.13 1.38 -4.10
C GLU A 45 5.41 2.52 -4.86
N PRO A 46 6.13 3.45 -5.50
CA PRO A 46 5.50 4.46 -6.34
C PRO A 46 4.56 3.81 -7.37
N THR A 47 3.26 4.02 -7.23
CA THR A 47 2.22 3.31 -7.99
C THR A 47 0.95 4.14 -8.11
N VAL A 48 0.15 3.84 -9.13
CA VAL A 48 -1.22 4.31 -9.29
C VAL A 48 -2.19 3.12 -9.34
N CYS A 49 -3.33 3.25 -8.66
CA CYS A 49 -4.39 2.23 -8.61
C CYS A 49 -5.69 2.78 -9.20
N PHE A 50 -6.20 2.10 -10.23
CA PHE A 50 -7.46 2.42 -10.91
C PHE A 50 -8.50 1.36 -10.60
N VAL A 51 -9.56 1.73 -9.90
CA VAL A 51 -10.64 0.79 -9.53
C VAL A 51 -11.65 0.70 -10.67
N ALA A 52 -11.97 -0.52 -11.08
CA ALA A 52 -13.00 -0.79 -12.09
C ALA A 52 -14.34 -1.18 -11.46
N GLN A 53 -14.29 -1.84 -10.30
CA GLN A 53 -15.47 -2.27 -9.55
C GLN A 53 -15.14 -2.44 -8.06
N GLY A 54 -16.14 -2.20 -7.21
CA GLY A 54 -16.02 -2.31 -5.76
C GLY A 54 -15.36 -1.07 -5.14
N ARG A 55 -15.00 -1.19 -3.87
CA ARG A 55 -14.44 -0.08 -3.09
C ARG A 55 -13.32 -0.55 -2.19
N LYS A 56 -12.27 0.27 -2.10
CA LYS A 56 -11.09 0.01 -1.25
C LYS A 56 -10.91 1.13 -0.24
N ARG A 57 -10.53 0.73 0.98
CA ARG A 57 -10.04 1.59 2.04
C ARG A 57 -8.51 1.45 2.10
N ALA A 58 -7.80 2.57 2.15
CA ALA A 58 -6.36 2.61 2.40
C ALA A 58 -6.09 3.54 3.59
N SER A 59 -5.26 3.09 4.52
CA SER A 59 -4.87 3.85 5.70
C SER A 59 -3.36 4.09 5.70
N LEU A 60 -2.97 5.34 5.95
CA LEU A 60 -1.59 5.78 6.09
C LEU A 60 -1.45 6.59 7.38
N GLY A 61 -0.82 6.00 8.40
CA GLY A 61 -0.84 6.57 9.74
C GLY A 61 -2.29 6.75 10.22
N THR A 62 -2.68 7.98 10.56
CA THR A 62 -4.05 8.33 10.97
C THR A 62 -4.97 8.73 9.81
N SER A 63 -4.43 8.87 8.60
CA SER A 63 -5.20 9.26 7.42
C SER A 63 -5.86 8.04 6.78
N VAL A 64 -7.13 8.16 6.39
CA VAL A 64 -7.93 7.10 5.79
C VAL A 64 -8.51 7.60 4.46
N PHE A 65 -8.35 6.80 3.42
CA PHE A 65 -8.79 7.08 2.06
C PHE A 65 -9.76 5.99 1.61
N TYR A 66 -10.94 6.37 1.12
CA TYR A 66 -11.88 5.47 0.48
C TYR A 66 -11.94 5.81 -1.00
N TYR A 67 -11.84 4.81 -1.86
CA TYR A 67 -11.84 5.02 -3.30
C TYR A 67 -12.49 3.86 -4.05
N ASP A 68 -13.07 4.23 -5.17
CA ASP A 68 -13.99 3.45 -6.01
C ASP A 68 -13.79 3.92 -7.48
N PRO A 69 -14.58 3.45 -8.46
CA PRO A 69 -14.41 3.82 -9.86
C PRO A 69 -14.39 5.32 -10.19
N ALA A 70 -14.91 6.20 -9.33
CA ALA A 70 -14.88 7.64 -9.55
C ALA A 70 -13.50 8.27 -9.29
N SER A 71 -12.57 7.53 -8.69
CA SER A 71 -11.28 8.07 -8.25
C SER A 71 -10.14 7.06 -8.42
N TYR A 72 -8.91 7.56 -8.42
CA TYR A 72 -7.71 6.74 -8.42
C TYR A 72 -6.74 7.20 -7.33
N LEU A 73 -6.01 6.24 -6.77
CA LEU A 73 -5.06 6.47 -5.71
C LEU A 73 -3.65 6.51 -6.28
N VAL A 74 -2.84 7.49 -5.89
CA VAL A 74 -1.41 7.58 -6.23
C VAL A 74 -0.59 7.51 -4.96
N ALA A 75 0.34 6.55 -4.88
CA ALA A 75 1.46 6.56 -3.96
C ALA A 75 2.70 7.04 -4.70
N SER A 76 3.37 8.07 -4.19
CA SER A 76 4.53 8.69 -4.83
C SER A 76 5.87 8.22 -4.25
N VAL A 77 5.84 7.60 -3.07
CA VAL A 77 7.02 7.06 -2.38
C VAL A 77 6.69 5.72 -1.72
N GLY A 78 7.73 5.02 -1.25
CA GLY A 78 7.60 3.78 -0.48
C GLY A 78 6.83 3.98 0.83
N LEU A 79 5.52 3.70 0.88
CA LEU A 79 4.69 3.99 2.06
C LEU A 79 4.12 2.71 2.71
N PRO A 80 4.17 2.57 4.04
CA PRO A 80 3.51 1.48 4.76
C PRO A 80 2.03 1.78 4.91
N VAL A 81 1.25 1.25 3.96
CA VAL A 81 -0.19 1.40 3.89
C VAL A 81 -0.87 0.17 4.50
N VAL A 82 -2.05 0.36 5.07
CA VAL A 82 -2.96 -0.74 5.40
C VAL A 82 -4.14 -0.67 4.44
N GLY A 83 -4.29 -1.68 3.59
CA GLY A 83 -5.36 -1.76 2.58
C GLY A 83 -6.48 -2.70 3.01
N THR A 84 -7.71 -2.40 2.63
CA THR A 84 -8.88 -3.24 2.89
C THR A 84 -9.85 -3.12 1.71
N VAL A 85 -10.22 -4.21 1.07
CA VAL A 85 -11.38 -4.22 0.17
C VAL A 85 -12.63 -4.19 1.06
N VAL A 86 -13.47 -3.17 0.89
CA VAL A 86 -14.65 -2.96 1.76
C VAL A 86 -15.96 -3.29 1.07
N GLU A 87 -16.02 -3.27 -0.27
CA GLU A 87 -17.20 -3.63 -1.05
C GLU A 87 -16.79 -4.59 -2.18
N ALA A 88 -17.16 -5.87 -2.05
CA ALA A 88 -16.98 -6.93 -3.05
C ALA A 88 -17.89 -8.14 -2.74
N THR A 89 -18.37 -8.83 -3.78
CA THR A 89 -19.03 -10.15 -3.70
C THR A 89 -18.57 -11.08 -4.83
N SER A 90 -19.01 -12.34 -4.83
CA SER A 90 -18.77 -13.28 -5.92
C SER A 90 -19.30 -12.78 -7.26
N GLU A 91 -20.50 -12.18 -7.27
CA GLU A 91 -21.13 -11.62 -8.47
C GLU A 91 -20.55 -10.24 -8.83
N HIS A 92 -20.14 -9.47 -7.82
CA HIS A 92 -19.59 -8.12 -7.96
C HIS A 92 -18.21 -8.01 -7.28
N PRO A 93 -17.16 -8.66 -7.82
CA PRO A 93 -15.83 -8.63 -7.22
C PRO A 93 -15.23 -7.23 -7.23
N TYR A 94 -14.36 -6.94 -6.28
CA TYR A 94 -13.42 -5.84 -6.40
C TYR A 94 -12.46 -6.11 -7.54
N LEU A 95 -12.29 -5.13 -8.44
CA LEU A 95 -11.43 -5.22 -9.61
C LEU A 95 -10.62 -3.93 -9.74
N CYS A 96 -9.31 -4.06 -9.88
CA CYS A 96 -8.41 -2.91 -9.95
C CYS A 96 -7.22 -3.20 -10.87
N LEU A 97 -6.80 -2.17 -11.61
CA LEU A 97 -5.52 -2.15 -12.31
C LEU A 97 -4.53 -1.32 -11.48
N GLN A 98 -3.37 -1.89 -11.21
CA GLN A 98 -2.25 -1.20 -10.62
C GLN A 98 -1.18 -0.98 -11.70
N LEU A 99 -0.61 0.22 -11.75
CA LEU A 99 0.50 0.57 -12.62
C LEU A 99 1.65 1.15 -11.81
N ASP A 100 2.86 0.66 -12.04
CA ASP A 100 4.07 1.15 -11.40
C ASP A 100 4.47 2.53 -11.99
N LEU A 101 4.88 3.45 -11.11
CA LEU A 101 5.30 4.80 -11.49
C LEU A 101 6.81 4.98 -11.48
N ASN A 102 7.57 4.00 -11.00
CA ASN A 102 9.03 4.03 -11.05
C ASN A 102 9.53 3.61 -12.45
N SER A 103 9.29 4.48 -13.43
CA SER A 103 9.58 4.23 -14.84
C SER A 103 10.51 5.32 -15.42
N PRO A 104 11.57 4.92 -16.16
CA PRO A 104 12.39 5.85 -16.93
C PRO A 104 11.56 6.65 -17.95
N GLU A 105 10.55 6.02 -18.55
CA GLU A 105 9.64 6.65 -19.52
C GLU A 105 8.82 7.77 -18.88
N LEU A 106 8.33 7.58 -17.64
CA LEU A 106 7.64 8.64 -16.91
C LEU A 106 8.57 9.85 -16.67
N THR A 107 9.81 9.58 -16.29
CA THR A 107 10.83 10.62 -16.06
C THR A 107 11.15 11.39 -17.34
N GLU A 108 11.39 10.69 -18.44
CA GLU A 108 11.63 11.28 -19.77
C GLU A 108 10.45 12.14 -20.22
N LEU A 109 9.22 11.67 -19.99
CA LEU A 109 8.01 12.39 -20.37
C LEU A 109 7.80 13.66 -19.54
N ALA A 110 8.04 13.62 -18.23
CA ALA A 110 7.97 14.79 -17.36
C ALA A 110 9.03 15.86 -17.70
N LEU A 111 10.19 15.45 -18.22
CA LEU A 111 11.22 16.39 -18.70
C LEU A 111 10.78 17.08 -19.99
N LYS A 112 10.15 16.36 -20.93
CA LYS A 112 9.69 16.90 -22.21
C LYS A 112 8.48 17.81 -22.09
N HIS A 113 7.63 17.53 -21.10
CA HIS A 113 6.46 18.33 -20.80
C HIS A 113 6.60 18.81 -19.38
N PRO A 114 7.26 19.95 -19.10
CA PRO A 114 7.36 20.46 -17.74
C PRO A 114 6.05 21.08 -17.30
N ARG A 115 5.68 20.90 -16.03
CA ARG A 115 4.59 21.62 -15.37
C ARG A 115 5.15 22.73 -14.51
N GLN A 116 4.58 23.94 -14.65
CA GLN A 116 4.91 25.03 -13.75
C GLN A 116 4.26 24.74 -12.39
N GLY A 117 5.08 24.38 -11.39
CA GLY A 117 4.61 23.98 -10.07
C GLY A 117 4.30 25.17 -9.14
N GLY A 118 3.26 25.01 -8.33
CA GLY A 118 2.99 25.83 -7.13
C GLY A 118 3.68 25.24 -5.89
N GLY A 119 4.21 26.10 -5.02
CA GLY A 119 5.30 25.80 -4.08
C GLY A 119 5.07 24.84 -2.89
N ALA A 120 3.99 24.06 -2.83
CA ALA A 120 3.76 23.09 -1.74
C ALA A 120 4.29 21.70 -2.09
N VAL A 121 4.86 21.00 -1.11
CA VAL A 121 5.31 19.61 -1.27
C VAL A 121 4.08 18.70 -1.24
N PRO A 122 3.80 17.90 -2.29
CA PRO A 122 2.63 17.05 -2.31
C PRO A 122 2.74 15.92 -1.28
N ALA A 123 1.58 15.49 -0.76
CA ALA A 123 1.48 14.32 0.11
C ALA A 123 1.90 13.05 -0.64
N GLY A 124 2.45 12.08 0.11
CA GLY A 124 2.95 10.83 -0.43
C GLY A 124 1.84 9.91 -0.97
N LEU A 125 0.64 10.00 -0.40
CA LEU A 125 -0.54 9.26 -0.82
C LEU A 125 -1.66 10.26 -1.14
N SER A 126 -2.24 10.18 -2.33
CA SER A 126 -3.26 11.12 -2.78
C SER A 126 -4.40 10.41 -3.51
N LEU A 127 -5.60 10.94 -3.33
CA LEU A 127 -6.79 10.54 -4.07
C LEU A 127 -7.10 11.59 -5.13
N ASN A 128 -7.38 11.14 -6.35
CA ASN A 128 -7.58 12.02 -7.50
C ASN A 128 -8.83 11.61 -8.27
N GLU A 129 -9.51 12.57 -8.87
CA GLU A 129 -10.71 12.32 -9.68
C GLU A 129 -10.36 11.60 -10.98
N MET A 130 -11.09 10.53 -11.30
CA MET A 130 -10.97 9.83 -12.57
C MET A 130 -11.56 10.68 -13.70
N THR A 131 -10.71 11.09 -14.65
CA THR A 131 -11.18 11.78 -15.87
C THR A 131 -11.49 10.78 -16.98
N SER A 132 -12.44 11.11 -17.85
CA SER A 132 -12.80 10.25 -18.99
C SER A 132 -11.60 9.95 -19.90
N GLY A 133 -10.76 10.96 -20.18
CA GLY A 133 -9.57 10.79 -21.01
C GLY A 133 -8.49 9.90 -20.40
N LEU A 134 -8.37 9.88 -19.06
CA LEU A 134 -7.48 8.95 -18.35
C LEU A 134 -8.07 7.54 -18.35
N LEU A 135 -9.37 7.40 -18.07
CA LEU A 135 -10.07 6.12 -18.10
C LEU A 135 -9.95 5.46 -19.48
N ASP A 136 -10.12 6.23 -20.56
CA ASP A 136 -9.93 5.74 -21.93
C ASP A 136 -8.52 5.19 -22.19
N ALA A 137 -7.48 5.87 -21.67
CA ALA A 137 -6.10 5.42 -21.83
C ALA A 137 -5.84 4.13 -21.04
N VAL A 138 -6.37 4.03 -19.81
CA VAL A 138 -6.26 2.82 -18.98
C VAL A 138 -7.03 1.64 -19.61
N ILE A 139 -8.19 1.90 -20.22
CA ILE A 139 -8.95 0.90 -20.97
C ILE A 139 -8.14 0.39 -22.16
N ARG A 140 -7.52 1.29 -22.95
CA ARG A 140 -6.64 0.88 -24.07
C ARG A 140 -5.49 0.02 -23.58
N LEU A 141 -4.83 0.42 -22.50
CA LEU A 141 -3.74 -0.33 -21.88
C LEU A 141 -4.16 -1.75 -21.51
N VAL A 142 -5.26 -1.90 -20.76
CA VAL A 142 -5.69 -3.23 -20.29
C VAL A 142 -6.28 -4.08 -21.42
N THR A 143 -6.86 -3.46 -22.45
CA THR A 143 -7.40 -4.20 -23.62
C THR A 143 -6.30 -4.87 -24.43
N LEU A 144 -5.07 -4.37 -24.41
CA LEU A 144 -3.94 -5.04 -25.05
C LEU A 144 -3.63 -6.42 -24.45
N LEU A 145 -4.10 -6.72 -23.23
CA LEU A 145 -4.00 -8.07 -22.67
C LEU A 145 -4.82 -9.10 -23.47
N ASP A 146 -5.86 -8.67 -24.21
CA ASP A 146 -6.61 -9.52 -25.13
C ASP A 146 -5.84 -9.81 -26.44
N THR A 147 -4.79 -9.03 -26.76
CA THR A 147 -3.97 -9.18 -27.98
C THR A 147 -2.47 -9.31 -27.66
N PRO A 148 -2.04 -10.46 -27.10
CA PRO A 148 -0.67 -10.64 -26.63
C PRO A 148 0.41 -10.43 -27.69
N ASP A 149 0.11 -10.72 -28.97
CA ASP A 149 1.04 -10.53 -30.10
C ASP A 149 1.35 -9.05 -30.37
N ASP A 150 0.47 -8.13 -29.96
CA ASP A 150 0.66 -6.69 -30.14
C ASP A 150 1.44 -6.04 -28.99
N LEU A 151 1.62 -6.74 -27.87
CA LEU A 151 2.11 -6.14 -26.62
C LEU A 151 3.50 -5.53 -26.75
N GLU A 152 4.39 -6.17 -27.50
CA GLU A 152 5.76 -5.68 -27.72
C GLU A 152 5.75 -4.32 -28.43
N ALA A 153 4.89 -4.15 -29.44
CA ALA A 153 4.83 -2.95 -30.25
C ALA A 153 3.95 -1.84 -29.63
N LEU A 154 2.81 -2.20 -29.03
CA LEU A 154 1.79 -1.24 -28.59
C LEU A 154 1.81 -0.99 -27.08
N GLY A 155 2.28 -1.95 -26.29
CA GLY A 155 2.33 -1.87 -24.82
C GLY A 155 3.02 -0.60 -24.30
N PRO A 156 4.27 -0.33 -24.72
CA PRO A 156 5.01 0.87 -24.30
C PRO A 156 4.29 2.18 -24.68
N LEU A 157 3.61 2.21 -25.83
CA LEU A 157 2.85 3.38 -26.29
C LEU A 157 1.61 3.61 -25.43
N ALA A 158 0.89 2.55 -25.06
CA ALA A 158 -0.28 2.63 -24.19
C ALA A 158 0.09 3.08 -22.77
N VAL A 159 1.16 2.54 -22.19
CA VAL A 159 1.68 2.99 -20.88
C VAL A 159 2.08 4.46 -20.94
N ARG A 160 2.80 4.87 -22.00
CA ARG A 160 3.19 6.26 -22.19
C ARG A 160 2.00 7.21 -22.27
N GLU A 161 0.91 6.80 -22.90
CA GLU A 161 -0.32 7.59 -22.90
C GLU A 161 -0.87 7.77 -21.48
N VAL A 162 -0.98 6.70 -20.69
CA VAL A 162 -1.46 6.78 -19.30
C VAL A 162 -0.59 7.75 -18.48
N PHE A 163 0.74 7.66 -18.59
CA PHE A 163 1.65 8.58 -17.92
C PHE A 163 1.44 10.04 -18.36
N TYR A 164 1.25 10.30 -19.64
CA TYR A 164 0.98 11.66 -20.14
C TYR A 164 -0.32 12.23 -19.55
N ARG A 165 -1.37 11.41 -19.48
CA ARG A 165 -2.67 11.80 -18.89
C ARG A 165 -2.56 12.06 -17.40
N LEU A 166 -1.76 11.28 -16.67
CA LEU A 166 -1.47 11.50 -15.25
C LEU A 166 -0.71 12.82 -15.03
N LEU A 167 0.35 13.09 -15.80
CA LEU A 167 1.13 14.34 -15.74
C LEU A 167 0.28 15.59 -16.04
N SER A 168 -0.61 15.48 -17.03
CA SER A 168 -1.46 16.59 -17.47
C SER A 168 -2.74 16.74 -16.64
N GLY A 169 -3.08 15.74 -15.83
CA GLY A 169 -4.34 15.64 -15.12
C GLY A 169 -4.31 16.17 -13.68
N PRO A 170 -5.33 15.80 -12.87
CA PRO A 170 -5.46 16.22 -11.48
C PRO A 170 -4.28 15.81 -10.58
N SER A 171 -3.69 14.64 -10.82
CA SER A 171 -2.54 14.14 -10.05
C SER A 171 -1.19 14.72 -10.48
N GLY A 172 -1.16 15.62 -11.48
CA GLY A 172 0.06 16.04 -12.12
C GLY A 172 1.16 16.46 -11.13
N ASP A 173 0.86 17.33 -10.15
CA ASP A 173 1.86 17.81 -9.19
C ASP A 173 2.52 16.67 -8.39
N VAL A 174 1.74 15.65 -8.01
CA VAL A 174 2.25 14.44 -7.34
C VAL A 174 3.12 13.63 -8.29
N ILE A 175 2.69 13.46 -9.53
CA ILE A 175 3.41 12.68 -10.56
C ILE A 175 4.74 13.35 -10.92
N TYR A 176 4.78 14.69 -11.07
CA TYR A 176 6.04 15.40 -11.25
C TYR A 176 6.96 15.21 -10.04
N ALA A 177 6.44 15.28 -8.82
CA ALA A 177 7.25 15.12 -7.62
C ALA A 177 8.00 13.77 -7.56
N ILE A 178 7.41 12.70 -8.10
CA ILE A 178 8.06 11.38 -8.25
C ILE A 178 9.31 11.47 -9.13
N THR A 179 9.24 12.25 -10.21
CA THR A 179 10.33 12.38 -11.21
C THR A 179 11.44 13.34 -10.79
N GLN A 180 11.18 14.24 -9.85
CA GLN A 180 12.11 15.30 -9.45
C GLN A 180 12.97 14.87 -8.25
N SER A 181 14.06 14.16 -8.52
CA SER A 181 15.00 13.67 -7.49
C SER A 181 15.55 14.80 -6.60
N ASP A 182 15.90 15.95 -7.14
CA ASP A 182 16.51 17.05 -6.37
C ASP A 182 15.49 17.91 -5.59
N SER A 183 14.20 17.66 -5.79
CA SER A 183 13.16 18.31 -5.00
C SER A 183 13.16 17.82 -3.55
N ARG A 184 12.52 18.58 -2.66
CA ARG A 184 12.24 18.14 -1.27
C ARG A 184 11.53 16.78 -1.23
N HIS A 185 10.66 16.53 -2.20
CA HIS A 185 9.98 15.25 -2.33
C HIS A 185 10.96 14.13 -2.67
N GLY A 186 11.80 14.32 -3.68
CA GLY A 186 12.83 13.34 -4.06
C GLY A 186 13.88 13.09 -2.98
N GLN A 187 14.27 14.13 -2.22
CA GLN A 187 15.13 14.01 -1.05
C GLN A 187 14.51 13.11 0.04
N ILE A 188 13.22 13.30 0.34
CA ILE A 188 12.50 12.44 1.28
C ILE A 188 12.31 11.03 0.71
N ALA A 189 12.02 10.87 -0.58
CA ALA A 189 11.90 9.56 -1.23
C ALA A 189 13.19 8.73 -1.10
N ARG A 190 14.37 9.33 -1.36
CA ARG A 190 15.67 8.68 -1.13
C ARG A 190 15.87 8.29 0.33
N THR A 191 15.46 9.16 1.24
CA THR A 191 15.59 8.91 2.67
C THR A 191 14.69 7.77 3.13
N ILE A 192 13.47 7.66 2.58
CA ILE A 192 12.57 6.53 2.79
C ILE A 192 13.22 5.23 2.31
N LEU A 193 13.84 5.20 1.12
CA LEU A 193 14.57 4.03 0.65
C LEU A 193 15.68 3.61 1.61
N TRP A 194 16.44 4.58 2.13
CA TRP A 194 17.48 4.31 3.13
C TRP A 194 16.88 3.73 4.41
N ILE A 195 15.82 4.33 4.97
CA ILE A 195 15.15 3.83 6.17
C ILE A 195 14.61 2.43 5.95
N ARG A 196 14.04 2.13 4.78
CA ARG A 196 13.54 0.80 4.43
C ARG A 196 14.65 -0.24 4.33
N ALA A 197 15.85 0.13 3.91
CA ALA A 197 16.99 -0.78 3.89
C ALA A 197 17.59 -1.00 5.29
N HIS A 198 17.50 -0.01 6.19
CA HIS A 198 18.15 -0.01 7.50
C HIS A 198 17.16 0.02 8.68
N PHE A 199 15.90 -0.38 8.47
CA PHE A 199 14.84 -0.24 9.49
C PHE A 199 15.13 -1.05 10.76
N LYS A 200 15.92 -2.13 10.64
CA LYS A 200 16.37 -2.96 11.76
C LYS A 200 17.44 -2.28 12.63
N GLU A 201 18.09 -1.25 12.11
CA GLU A 201 19.19 -0.58 12.77
C GLU A 201 18.73 0.59 13.66
N VAL A 202 19.57 0.92 14.64
CA VAL A 202 19.42 2.13 15.44
C VAL A 202 20.09 3.28 14.70
N PHE A 203 19.31 4.27 14.26
CA PHE A 203 19.82 5.50 13.66
C PHE A 203 19.28 6.74 14.38
N ARG A 204 20.09 7.80 14.42
CA ARG A 204 19.66 9.09 14.96
C ARG A 204 18.99 9.89 13.86
N ILE A 205 17.92 10.60 14.21
CA ILE A 205 17.22 11.49 13.27
C ILE A 205 18.15 12.55 12.67
N ASP A 206 19.16 13.00 13.43
CA ASP A 206 20.15 13.96 12.95
C ASP A 206 20.98 13.41 11.78
N ASP A 207 21.24 12.10 11.74
CA ASP A 207 22.03 11.47 10.67
C ASP A 207 21.19 11.30 9.41
N ILE A 208 19.91 10.98 9.58
CA ILE A 208 18.95 10.88 8.48
C ILE A 208 18.68 12.25 7.85
N ALA A 209 18.56 13.29 8.66
CA ALA A 209 18.41 14.66 8.17
C ALA A 209 19.62 15.11 7.33
N LYS A 210 20.85 14.70 7.71
CA LYS A 210 22.06 14.94 6.90
C LYS A 210 22.02 14.20 5.56
N ILE A 211 21.56 12.95 5.53
CA ILE A 211 21.36 12.18 4.29
C ILE A 211 20.36 12.90 3.36
N ALA A 212 19.29 13.46 3.93
CA ALA A 212 18.31 14.25 3.18
C ALA A 212 18.84 15.62 2.72
N GLY A 213 19.99 16.08 3.21
CA GLY A 213 20.53 17.41 2.95
C GLY A 213 19.73 18.52 3.64
N MET A 214 19.09 18.23 4.77
CA MET A 214 18.16 19.12 5.45
C MET A 214 18.55 19.37 6.91
N SER A 215 18.09 20.50 7.46
CA SER A 215 18.05 20.67 8.91
C SER A 215 17.07 19.66 9.53
N ARG A 216 17.24 19.34 10.82
CA ARG A 216 16.37 18.39 11.53
C ARG A 216 14.89 18.77 11.48
N SER A 217 14.56 20.05 11.70
CA SER A 217 13.17 20.52 11.68
C SER A 217 12.58 20.41 10.28
N THR A 218 13.30 20.91 9.27
CA THR A 218 12.89 20.84 7.87
C THR A 218 12.68 19.40 7.40
N PHE A 219 13.58 18.49 7.78
CA PHE A 219 13.45 17.06 7.49
C PHE A 219 12.19 16.49 8.12
N HIS A 220 11.97 16.72 9.42
CA HIS A 220 10.81 16.22 10.13
C HIS A 220 9.50 16.72 9.50
N ASP A 221 9.41 18.01 9.19
CA ASP A 221 8.20 18.61 8.61
C ASP A 221 7.89 18.06 7.22
N HIS A 222 8.88 17.94 6.34
CA HIS A 222 8.68 17.36 5.01
C HIS A 222 8.41 15.86 5.05
N PHE A 223 9.12 15.12 5.92
CA PHE A 223 8.89 13.70 6.10
C PHE A 223 7.46 13.43 6.56
N LYS A 224 6.96 14.20 7.54
CA LYS A 224 5.58 14.08 8.03
C LYS A 224 4.55 14.54 7.01
N ALA A 225 4.81 15.62 6.26
CA ALA A 225 3.92 16.09 5.20
C ALA A 225 3.74 15.04 4.09
N ILE A 226 4.80 14.30 3.76
CA ILE A 226 4.76 13.27 2.71
C ILE A 226 4.20 11.95 3.26
N THR A 227 4.69 11.48 4.42
CA THR A 227 4.39 10.12 4.92
C THR A 227 3.23 10.06 5.90
N ALA A 228 2.67 11.22 6.28
CA ALA A 228 1.71 11.37 7.40
C ALA A 228 2.23 10.93 8.78
N MET A 229 3.52 10.58 8.89
CA MET A 229 4.15 10.01 10.09
C MET A 229 5.49 10.69 10.36
N SER A 230 5.93 10.69 11.61
CA SER A 230 7.33 11.01 11.93
C SER A 230 8.26 9.89 11.44
N PRO A 231 9.56 10.15 11.23
CA PRO A 231 10.50 9.12 10.80
C PRO A 231 10.60 7.91 11.74
N LEU A 232 10.42 8.13 13.06
CA LEU A 232 10.44 7.03 14.05
C LEU A 232 9.17 6.18 13.96
N GLU A 233 8.00 6.81 13.85
CA GLU A 233 6.72 6.10 13.64
C GLU A 233 6.77 5.28 12.35
N PHE A 234 7.31 5.85 11.27
CA PHE A 234 7.48 5.16 10.00
C PHE A 234 8.37 3.92 10.13
N ARG A 235 9.56 4.04 10.76
CA ARG A 235 10.42 2.90 11.02
C ARG A 235 9.73 1.83 11.85
N ASN A 236 9.04 2.23 12.91
CA ASN A 236 8.32 1.30 13.77
C ASN A 236 7.24 0.57 12.97
N GLN A 237 6.51 1.26 12.09
CA GLN A 237 5.53 0.64 11.21
C GLN A 237 6.17 -0.41 10.29
N LEU A 238 7.33 -0.13 9.69
CA LEU A 238 8.07 -1.12 8.90
C LEU A 238 8.45 -2.35 9.74
N ARG A 239 8.95 -2.14 10.96
CA ARG A 239 9.29 -3.24 11.89
C ARG A 239 8.07 -4.09 12.23
N MET A 240 6.93 -3.47 12.48
CA MET A 240 5.68 -4.19 12.81
C MET A 240 5.18 -5.00 11.61
N GLN A 241 5.22 -4.42 10.41
CA GLN A 241 4.82 -5.11 9.19
C GLN A 241 5.74 -6.31 8.90
N GLU A 242 7.06 -6.15 9.01
CA GLU A 242 7.98 -7.27 8.80
C GLU A 242 7.86 -8.32 9.91
N ALA A 243 7.69 -7.92 11.18
CA ALA A 243 7.50 -8.88 12.26
C ALA A 243 6.25 -9.71 12.03
N ARG A 244 5.16 -9.09 11.57
CA ARG A 244 3.95 -9.81 11.17
C ARG A 244 4.25 -10.79 10.05
N ARG A 245 4.93 -10.35 8.98
CA ARG A 245 5.31 -11.23 7.86
C ARG A 245 6.13 -12.43 8.35
N LEU A 246 7.10 -12.23 9.24
CA LEU A 246 7.91 -13.31 9.82
C LEU A 246 7.08 -14.29 10.65
N MET A 247 6.11 -13.82 11.43
CA MET A 247 5.25 -14.70 12.24
C MET A 247 4.26 -15.49 11.37
N VAL A 248 3.73 -14.85 10.33
CA VAL A 248 2.69 -15.38 9.43
C VAL A 248 3.26 -16.26 8.32
N SER A 249 4.38 -15.87 7.71
CA SER A 249 4.93 -16.60 6.55
C SER A 249 6.01 -17.59 6.97
N ASP A 250 6.77 -17.26 8.00
CA ASP A 250 7.96 -18.01 8.40
C ASP A 250 7.72 -18.78 9.73
N GLY A 251 6.54 -18.62 10.35
CA GLY A 251 6.13 -19.35 11.56
C GLY A 251 6.91 -18.98 12.84
N LEU A 252 7.60 -17.83 12.84
CA LEU A 252 8.41 -17.41 13.99
C LEU A 252 7.55 -17.05 15.18
N ASP A 253 8.02 -17.33 16.40
CA ASP A 253 7.42 -16.76 17.60
C ASP A 253 7.63 -15.24 17.69
N ALA A 254 6.78 -14.55 18.46
CA ALA A 254 6.81 -13.10 18.57
C ALA A 254 8.11 -12.53 19.19
N ALA A 255 8.75 -13.27 20.09
CA ALA A 255 10.03 -12.86 20.67
C ALA A 255 11.14 -12.90 19.61
N SER A 256 11.20 -13.99 18.86
CA SER A 256 12.12 -14.18 17.74
C SER A 256 11.89 -13.15 16.63
N ALA A 257 10.63 -12.91 16.24
CA ALA A 257 10.26 -11.91 15.25
C ALA A 257 10.66 -10.49 15.71
N GLY A 258 10.39 -10.14 16.97
CA GLY A 258 10.79 -8.87 17.56
C GLY A 258 12.30 -8.62 17.49
N TYR A 259 13.10 -9.64 17.83
CA TYR A 259 14.57 -9.55 17.72
C TYR A 259 15.02 -9.36 16.26
N GLN A 260 14.44 -10.12 15.32
CA GLN A 260 14.81 -10.06 13.91
C GLN A 260 14.48 -8.73 13.21
N VAL A 261 13.53 -7.96 13.75
CA VAL A 261 13.20 -6.62 13.24
C VAL A 261 13.91 -5.49 14.01
N GLY A 262 14.83 -5.83 14.92
CA GLY A 262 15.74 -4.88 15.56
C GLY A 262 15.25 -4.31 16.90
N TYR A 263 14.42 -5.06 17.65
CA TYR A 263 14.16 -4.78 19.06
C TYR A 263 15.21 -5.41 19.96
N ASP A 264 15.66 -4.67 20.97
CA ASP A 264 16.66 -5.14 21.94
C ASP A 264 16.10 -6.20 22.90
N SER A 265 14.78 -6.25 23.08
CA SER A 265 14.13 -7.27 23.91
C SER A 265 12.72 -7.64 23.42
N PRO A 266 12.31 -8.91 23.57
CA PRO A 266 10.94 -9.35 23.34
C PRO A 266 9.90 -8.56 24.13
N SER A 267 10.21 -8.20 25.39
CA SER A 267 9.30 -7.40 26.22
C SER A 267 9.08 -5.99 25.68
N GLN A 268 10.07 -5.39 25.02
CA GLN A 268 9.89 -4.11 24.34
C GLN A 268 9.02 -4.27 23.09
N PHE A 269 9.27 -5.29 22.29
CA PHE A 269 8.44 -5.60 21.12
C PHE A 269 6.98 -5.87 21.52
N SER A 270 6.73 -6.71 22.52
CA SER A 270 5.38 -7.01 23.01
C SER A 270 4.65 -5.81 23.59
N ARG A 271 5.34 -4.74 24.01
CA ARG A 271 4.72 -3.47 24.39
C ARG A 271 4.33 -2.64 23.17
N ASP A 272 5.21 -2.56 22.17
CA ASP A 272 5.01 -1.71 21.00
C ASP A 272 4.04 -2.32 19.97
N TYR A 273 4.03 -3.65 19.82
CA TYR A 273 3.20 -4.39 18.89
C TYR A 273 1.67 -4.19 19.06
N PRO A 274 1.10 -4.25 20.30
CA PRO A 274 -0.27 -3.82 20.62
C PRO A 274 -0.71 -2.49 20.04
N HIS A 275 0.20 -1.52 19.95
CA HIS A 275 -0.10 -0.16 19.54
C HIS A 275 -0.14 0.01 18.02
N ALA A 276 0.16 -1.04 17.25
CA ALA A 276 0.19 -1.04 15.79
C ALA A 276 -1.19 -1.23 15.11
N ASN A 277 -2.28 -0.74 15.73
CA ASN A 277 -3.66 -0.83 15.21
C ASN A 277 -4.22 -2.26 15.06
N VAL A 278 -3.78 -3.22 15.89
CA VAL A 278 -4.31 -4.59 15.90
C VAL A 278 -5.82 -4.62 16.20
N GLY A 279 -6.32 -3.72 17.05
CA GLY A 279 -7.76 -3.63 17.35
C GLY A 279 -8.59 -3.19 16.14
N GLU A 280 -8.16 -2.15 15.43
CA GLU A 280 -8.86 -1.68 14.22
C GLU A 280 -8.91 -2.74 13.13
N MET A 281 -7.89 -3.60 13.07
CA MET A 281 -7.80 -4.70 12.11
C MET A 281 -8.97 -5.68 12.22
N PHE A 282 -9.49 -5.89 13.43
CA PHE A 282 -10.55 -6.86 13.71
C PHE A 282 -11.87 -6.19 14.11
N GLY A 283 -12.05 -4.91 13.80
CA GLY A 283 -13.25 -4.15 14.16
C GLY A 283 -13.36 -3.82 15.66
N ILE A 284 -12.31 -4.05 16.44
CA ILE A 284 -12.23 -3.72 17.87
C ILE A 284 -11.67 -2.30 18.01
N LEU A 285 -12.53 -1.32 17.72
CA LEU A 285 -12.17 0.09 17.69
C LEU A 285 -11.90 0.65 19.10
N GLY A 286 -10.80 1.39 19.25
CA GLY A 286 -10.49 2.14 20.47
C GLY A 286 -10.13 1.30 21.69
N GLN A 287 -9.90 -0.01 21.54
CA GLN A 287 -9.54 -0.88 22.66
C GLN A 287 -8.04 -1.14 22.70
N ARG A 288 -7.48 -1.05 23.89
CA ARG A 288 -6.08 -1.41 24.15
C ARG A 288 -5.95 -2.94 24.15
N LEU A 289 -5.04 -3.48 23.35
CA LEU A 289 -4.63 -4.88 23.46
C LEU A 289 -3.90 -5.08 24.80
N LEU A 290 -4.39 -6.02 25.63
CA LEU A 290 -3.85 -6.37 26.94
C LEU A 290 -2.74 -7.41 26.85
N SER A 291 -2.96 -8.44 26.04
CA SER A 291 -2.01 -9.52 25.82
C SER A 291 -2.22 -10.12 24.44
N PHE A 292 -1.22 -10.84 23.95
CA PHE A 292 -1.45 -11.79 22.88
C PHE A 292 -0.65 -13.06 23.17
N GLU A 293 -1.20 -14.19 22.76
CA GLU A 293 -0.59 -15.50 22.89
C GLU A 293 -0.46 -16.11 21.50
N MET A 294 0.67 -16.75 21.23
CA MET A 294 0.87 -17.45 19.98
C MET A 294 1.28 -18.88 20.24
N GLN A 295 0.61 -19.82 19.58
CA GLN A 295 0.83 -21.24 19.71
C GLN A 295 1.16 -21.82 18.34
N PRO A 296 2.31 -22.48 18.15
CA PRO A 296 2.61 -23.15 16.89
C PRO A 296 1.61 -24.30 16.65
N THR A 297 1.22 -24.47 15.40
CA THR A 297 0.31 -25.55 14.95
C THR A 297 0.93 -26.31 13.78
N PRO A 298 0.45 -27.52 13.45
CA PRO A 298 0.91 -28.25 12.26
C PRO A 298 0.66 -27.56 10.91
N ARG A 299 -0.16 -26.50 10.87
CA ARG A 299 -0.54 -25.77 9.64
C ARG A 299 -0.08 -24.30 9.61
N GLY A 300 0.67 -23.83 10.63
CA GLY A 300 1.01 -22.42 10.78
C GLY A 300 1.03 -22.03 12.25
N SER A 301 0.66 -20.79 12.58
CA SER A 301 0.55 -20.34 13.98
C SER A 301 -0.88 -19.99 14.37
N LYS A 302 -1.27 -20.29 15.61
CA LYS A 302 -2.51 -19.83 16.22
C LYS A 302 -2.21 -18.58 17.04
N VAL A 303 -2.88 -17.46 16.78
CA VAL A 303 -2.67 -16.21 17.53
C VAL A 303 -3.94 -15.82 18.25
N ILE A 304 -3.86 -15.56 19.55
CA ILE A 304 -4.95 -15.03 20.36
C ILE A 304 -4.55 -13.63 20.79
N PHE A 305 -5.29 -12.62 20.36
CA PHE A 305 -5.21 -11.26 20.88
C PHE A 305 -6.26 -11.07 21.96
N SER A 306 -5.95 -10.42 23.07
CA SER A 306 -6.90 -10.14 24.17
C SER A 306 -6.95 -8.65 24.43
N PHE A 307 -8.14 -8.04 24.45
CA PHE A 307 -8.35 -6.59 24.50
C PHE A 307 -8.96 -6.13 25.83
N ALA A 308 -8.85 -4.84 26.13
CA ALA A 308 -9.27 -4.23 27.40
C ALA A 308 -10.78 -4.32 27.68
N ASN A 309 -11.59 -4.57 26.66
CA ASN A 309 -13.03 -4.83 26.78
C ASN A 309 -13.36 -6.33 26.93
N ASN A 310 -12.38 -7.17 27.29
CA ASN A 310 -12.49 -8.62 27.38
C ASN A 310 -12.85 -9.33 26.05
N GLN A 311 -12.77 -8.65 24.90
CA GLN A 311 -12.82 -9.35 23.62
C GLN A 311 -11.48 -10.02 23.35
N SER A 312 -11.51 -11.15 22.66
CA SER A 312 -10.31 -11.79 22.12
C SER A 312 -10.45 -11.98 20.62
N VAL A 313 -9.34 -11.92 19.87
CA VAL A 313 -9.31 -12.31 18.46
C VAL A 313 -8.45 -13.54 18.33
N LEU A 314 -9.06 -14.64 17.90
CA LEU A 314 -8.36 -15.86 17.59
C LEU A 314 -8.15 -15.96 16.08
N ILE A 315 -6.90 -15.99 15.63
CA ILE A 315 -6.53 -16.43 14.28
C ILE A 315 -6.09 -17.89 14.37
N GLU A 316 -6.79 -18.78 13.68
CA GLU A 316 -6.51 -20.23 13.70
C GLU A 316 -5.40 -20.63 12.73
N ASP A 317 -5.22 -19.85 11.67
CA ASP A 317 -4.13 -19.96 10.70
C ASP A 317 -3.52 -18.57 10.49
N ALA A 318 -2.43 -18.24 11.18
CA ALA A 318 -1.79 -16.92 11.08
C ALA A 318 -1.40 -16.60 9.63
N ASP A 319 -1.00 -17.63 8.88
CA ASP A 319 -0.57 -17.63 7.50
C ASP A 319 -1.73 -17.19 6.57
N ASP A 320 -2.97 -17.48 6.98
CA ASP A 320 -4.23 -17.05 6.36
C ASP A 320 -5.13 -16.27 7.33
N CYS A 321 -4.79 -14.98 7.50
CA CYS A 321 -5.58 -14.04 8.30
C CYS A 321 -7.02 -13.79 7.78
N SER A 322 -7.50 -14.50 6.74
CA SER A 322 -8.90 -14.44 6.30
C SER A 322 -9.85 -15.03 7.33
N SER A 323 -9.39 -15.97 8.18
CA SER A 323 -10.24 -16.63 9.18
C SER A 323 -9.86 -16.29 10.62
N PHE A 324 -10.79 -15.68 11.35
CA PHE A 324 -10.59 -15.36 12.77
C PHE A 324 -11.92 -15.35 13.54
N ARG A 325 -11.83 -15.45 14.86
CA ARG A 325 -12.98 -15.40 15.78
C ARG A 325 -12.82 -14.24 16.73
N VAL A 326 -13.87 -13.45 16.93
CA VAL A 326 -13.90 -12.40 17.95
C VAL A 326 -14.70 -12.89 19.15
N GLY A 327 -14.07 -13.21 20.27
CA GLY A 327 -14.73 -13.85 21.42
C GLY A 327 -15.35 -15.21 21.05
N ASP A 328 -16.56 -15.48 21.53
CA ASP A 328 -17.31 -16.73 21.23
C ASP A 328 -18.06 -16.69 19.88
N SER A 329 -17.77 -15.70 19.02
CA SER A 329 -18.44 -15.54 17.73
C SER A 329 -18.16 -16.70 16.76
N GLU A 330 -19.04 -16.83 15.76
CA GLU A 330 -18.75 -17.65 14.59
C GLU A 330 -17.48 -17.15 13.88
N VAL A 331 -16.80 -18.06 13.18
CA VAL A 331 -15.59 -17.76 12.41
C VAL A 331 -15.95 -16.75 11.33
N VAL A 332 -15.37 -15.55 11.43
CA VAL A 332 -15.39 -14.55 10.36
C VAL A 332 -14.40 -15.03 9.32
N ARG A 333 -14.89 -15.25 8.10
CA ARG A 333 -14.12 -15.64 6.90
C ARG A 333 -14.07 -14.50 5.91
#